data_AF-A0A653LKX5-F1
#
_entry.id   AF-A0A653LKX5-F1
#
_cell.length_a   1.000
_cell.length_b   1.000
_cell.length_c   1.000
_cell.angle_alpha   90.00
_cell.angle_beta   90.00
_cell.angle_gamma   90.00
#
_symmetry.space_group_name_H-M   'P 1'
#
loop_
_entity.id
_entity.type
_entity.pdbx_description
1 polymer ?
#
loop_
_entity_poly.entity_id
_entity_poly.type
_entity_poly.pdbx_seq_one_letter_code
_entity_poly.pdbx_strand_id
1 'polypeptide(L)'
;MTETEIHLCETGCARPAPSTLMCWDCVDDIVRAVERGWSVSDGLLAISRREMAPQLLRTEATTRPAYGPTEPMNLTALAILQDLRAWRQLTAADWSQVENPGWWHHWVQARVQMAVDMVEGEKETAPDLAGVRHRVKQEGAYVPMLVGTATAWLARYGIYVDKKRVGMWAARGKLHPNGRDHTGTALYTPAAIVAALHPTRDPEALIEV
;
A
#
# COMPACT_ATOMS: atom_id res chain seq x y z
N MET A 1 38.73 -3.40 -28.52
CA MET A 1 38.19 -3.06 -27.20
C MET A 1 36.87 -3.78 -27.10
N THR A 2 36.82 -4.87 -26.35
CA THR A 2 35.58 -5.62 -26.10
C THR A 2 34.77 -4.83 -25.08
N GLU A 3 33.63 -4.28 -25.50
CA GLU A 3 32.62 -3.77 -24.57
C GLU A 3 32.23 -4.91 -23.64
N THR A 4 32.51 -4.76 -22.35
CA THR A 4 32.02 -5.67 -21.31
C THR A 4 30.52 -5.49 -21.25
N GLU A 5 29.78 -6.43 -21.82
CA GLU A 5 28.31 -6.45 -21.77
C GLU A 5 27.87 -6.45 -20.30
N ILE A 6 27.23 -5.36 -19.89
CA ILE A 6 26.78 -5.18 -18.51
C ILE A 6 25.51 -6.03 -18.34
N HIS A 7 25.66 -7.20 -17.74
CA HIS A 7 24.52 -7.98 -17.26
C HIS A 7 23.87 -7.24 -16.08
N LEU A 8 22.68 -6.68 -16.29
CA LEU A 8 21.94 -5.89 -15.29
C LEU A 8 21.34 -6.71 -14.13
N CYS A 9 21.72 -7.99 -14.02
CA CYS A 9 21.39 -8.79 -12.85
C CYS A 9 22.35 -8.44 -11.70
N GLU A 10 22.00 -7.41 -10.93
CA GLU A 10 22.71 -7.01 -9.70
C GLU A 10 22.62 -8.09 -8.60
N THR A 11 21.75 -9.09 -8.75
CA THR A 11 21.49 -10.15 -7.75
C THR A 11 22.39 -11.38 -7.88
N GLY A 12 23.33 -11.39 -8.82
CA GLY A 12 24.21 -12.54 -9.06
C GLY A 12 23.48 -13.64 -9.82
N CYS A 13 23.54 -13.60 -11.15
CA CYS A 13 22.74 -14.50 -11.97
C CYS A 13 23.33 -15.91 -12.05
N ALA A 14 22.53 -16.92 -11.70
CA ALA A 14 22.92 -18.33 -11.85
C ALA A 14 22.68 -18.84 -13.28
N ARG A 15 21.84 -18.13 -14.07
CA ARG A 15 21.40 -18.55 -15.42
C ARG A 15 21.50 -17.40 -16.44
N PRO A 16 22.66 -17.21 -17.09
CA PRO A 16 22.80 -16.21 -18.15
C PRO A 16 21.89 -16.54 -19.35
N ALA A 17 21.27 -15.52 -19.95
CA ALA A 17 20.47 -15.67 -21.16
C ALA A 17 21.33 -15.51 -22.43
N PRO A 18 20.86 -16.01 -23.59
CA PRO A 18 21.59 -15.86 -24.86
C PRO A 18 21.69 -14.40 -25.32
N SER A 19 20.72 -13.56 -24.94
CA SER A 19 20.76 -12.11 -25.13
C SER A 19 21.43 -11.45 -23.95
N THR A 20 22.27 -10.48 -24.27
CA THR A 20 23.31 -9.98 -23.37
C THR A 20 22.79 -8.92 -22.40
N LEU A 21 21.50 -8.60 -22.50
CA LEU A 21 20.82 -7.52 -21.79
C LEU A 21 20.24 -8.00 -20.44
N MET A 22 19.51 -9.12 -20.40
CA MET A 22 18.78 -9.57 -19.20
C MET A 22 18.93 -11.07 -18.98
N CYS A 23 19.24 -11.51 -17.77
CA CYS A 23 19.37 -12.94 -17.48
C CYS A 23 18.02 -13.61 -17.18
N TRP A 24 17.97 -14.94 -17.25
CA TRP A 24 16.72 -15.69 -17.12
C TRP A 24 16.07 -15.51 -15.74
N ASP A 25 16.85 -15.33 -14.68
CA ASP A 25 16.30 -15.12 -13.34
C ASP A 25 15.54 -13.78 -13.24
N CYS A 26 16.07 -12.70 -13.85
CA CYS A 26 15.38 -11.41 -13.93
C CYS A 26 14.14 -11.46 -14.83
N VAL A 27 14.20 -12.23 -15.92
CA VAL A 27 13.04 -12.47 -16.79
C VAL A 27 11.94 -13.19 -16.02
N ASP A 28 12.28 -14.24 -15.27
CA ASP A 28 11.34 -14.98 -14.42
C ASP A 28 10.72 -14.07 -13.36
N ASP A 29 11.50 -13.18 -12.74
CA ASP A 29 11.00 -12.20 -11.76
C ASP A 29 10.03 -11.19 -12.37
N ILE A 30 10.29 -10.70 -13.59
CA ILE A 30 9.35 -9.86 -14.34
C ILE A 30 8.06 -10.62 -14.64
N VAL A 31 8.17 -11.85 -15.17
CA VAL A 31 6.99 -12.67 -15.50
C VAL A 31 6.13 -12.92 -14.25
N ARG A 32 6.76 -13.24 -13.11
CA ARG A 32 6.07 -13.39 -11.82
C ARG A 32 5.42 -12.10 -11.36
N ALA A 33 6.07 -10.95 -11.53
CA ALA A 33 5.50 -9.66 -11.18
C ALA A 33 4.28 -9.34 -12.04
N VAL A 34 4.35 -9.58 -13.36
CA VAL A 34 3.23 -9.37 -14.28
C VAL A 34 2.04 -10.25 -13.90
N GLU A 35 2.23 -11.54 -13.60
CA GLU A 35 1.14 -12.41 -13.16
C GLU A 35 0.56 -11.97 -11.80
N ARG A 36 1.40 -11.51 -10.87
CA ARG A 36 0.94 -10.91 -9.60
C ARG A 36 0.09 -9.67 -9.85
N GLY A 37 0.53 -8.75 -10.70
CA GLY A 37 -0.24 -7.56 -11.07
C GLY A 37 -1.53 -7.92 -11.82
N TRP A 38 -1.50 -8.98 -12.63
CA TRP A 38 -2.68 -9.46 -13.33
C TRP A 38 -3.74 -10.02 -12.37
N SER A 39 -3.33 -10.65 -11.27
CA SER A 39 -4.27 -11.18 -10.28
C SER A 39 -5.23 -10.12 -9.69
N VAL A 40 -4.85 -8.84 -9.75
CA VAL A 40 -5.67 -7.70 -9.30
C VAL A 40 -6.34 -6.92 -10.44
N SER A 41 -6.34 -7.45 -11.68
CA SER A 41 -6.85 -6.75 -12.87
C SER A 41 -8.33 -6.38 -12.78
N ASP A 42 -9.14 -7.24 -12.17
CA ASP A 42 -10.58 -7.01 -12.00
C ASP A 42 -10.85 -5.87 -11.01
N GLY A 43 -10.06 -5.80 -9.93
CA GLY A 43 -10.07 -4.68 -8.99
C GLY A 43 -9.65 -3.38 -9.65
N LEU A 44 -8.59 -3.39 -10.47
CA LEU A 44 -8.17 -2.23 -11.25
C LEU A 44 -9.24 -1.77 -12.24
N LEU A 45 -9.90 -2.72 -12.92
CA LEU A 45 -11.02 -2.40 -13.82
C LEU A 45 -12.16 -1.75 -13.04
N ALA A 46 -12.54 -2.31 -11.90
CA ALA A 46 -13.59 -1.76 -11.05
C ALA A 46 -13.21 -0.37 -10.50
N ILE A 47 -11.96 -0.13 -10.12
CA ILE A 47 -11.46 1.20 -9.71
C ILE A 47 -11.48 2.19 -10.89
N SER A 48 -11.04 1.75 -12.08
CA SER A 48 -11.03 2.58 -13.29
C SER A 48 -12.44 3.08 -13.63
N ARG A 49 -13.44 2.19 -13.50
CA ARG A 49 -14.88 2.47 -13.71
C ARG A 49 -15.58 3.07 -12.50
N ARG A 50 -14.88 3.24 -11.37
CA ARG A 50 -15.42 3.67 -10.08
C ARG A 50 -16.56 2.77 -9.55
N GLU A 51 -16.58 1.50 -9.96
CA GLU A 51 -17.46 0.45 -9.42
C GLU A 51 -17.01 0.05 -8.00
N MET A 52 -15.72 0.19 -7.69
CA MET A 52 -15.20 0.15 -6.32
C MET A 52 -15.26 1.53 -5.67
N ALA A 53 -16.46 2.03 -5.42
CA ALA A 53 -16.68 3.07 -4.42
C ALA A 53 -16.98 2.38 -3.08
N PRO A 54 -16.03 2.26 -2.13
CA PRO A 54 -16.39 1.99 -0.76
C PRO A 54 -17.09 3.24 -0.23
N GLN A 55 -18.41 3.32 -0.46
CA GLN A 55 -19.40 3.98 0.39
C GLN A 55 -18.81 5.16 1.18
N LEU A 56 -18.42 6.25 0.50
CA LEU A 56 -18.24 7.53 1.16
C LEU A 56 -19.62 7.96 1.63
N LEU A 57 -19.92 7.60 2.88
CA LEU A 57 -20.86 8.22 3.80
C LEU A 57 -21.62 9.41 3.18
N ARG A 58 -22.82 9.12 2.66
CA ARG A 58 -23.91 10.10 2.65
C ARG A 58 -24.33 10.32 4.10
N THR A 59 -23.58 11.14 4.83
CA THR A 59 -24.13 11.88 5.95
C THR A 59 -24.68 13.17 5.38
N GLU A 60 -26.01 13.20 5.18
CA GLU A 60 -26.92 14.33 5.37
C GLU A 60 -28.09 14.30 4.39
N ALA A 61 -29.28 14.39 4.98
CA ALA A 61 -30.57 14.39 4.32
C ALA A 61 -30.65 15.49 3.26
N THR A 62 -30.75 15.12 1.98
CA THR A 62 -31.21 16.02 0.92
C THR A 62 -32.17 15.27 0.00
N THR A 63 -33.46 15.53 0.21
CA THR A 63 -34.55 15.17 -0.70
C THR A 63 -34.49 16.05 -1.95
N ARG A 64 -33.67 15.68 -2.92
CA ARG A 64 -33.81 16.08 -4.32
C ARG A 64 -33.17 15.01 -5.21
N PRO A 65 -33.78 14.61 -6.34
CA PRO A 65 -33.12 13.77 -7.32
C PRO A 65 -32.02 14.60 -7.99
N ALA A 66 -30.84 14.61 -7.39
CA ALA A 66 -29.64 15.02 -8.10
C ALA A 66 -29.37 13.93 -9.13
N TYR A 67 -29.57 14.24 -10.41
CA TYR A 67 -28.82 13.58 -11.46
C TYR A 67 -27.34 13.75 -11.09
N GLY A 68 -26.77 12.71 -10.50
CA GLY A 68 -25.42 12.77 -9.93
C GLY A 68 -24.40 13.07 -11.03
N PRO A 69 -23.36 13.87 -10.74
CA PRO A 69 -22.25 14.02 -11.67
C PRO A 69 -21.63 12.63 -11.89
N THR A 70 -21.56 12.20 -13.15
CA THR A 70 -20.69 11.09 -13.58
C THR A 70 -19.27 11.45 -13.18
N GLU A 71 -18.84 10.86 -12.09
CA GLU A 71 -17.51 11.03 -11.53
C GLU A 71 -16.43 10.62 -12.55
N PRO A 72 -15.35 11.42 -12.75
CA PRO A 72 -14.42 11.23 -13.87
C PRO A 72 -13.57 9.95 -13.75
N MET A 73 -13.54 9.09 -14.77
CA MET A 73 -12.75 7.84 -14.82
C MET A 73 -11.35 7.93 -14.16
N ASN A 74 -10.95 6.91 -13.38
CA ASN A 74 -9.59 6.85 -12.82
C ASN A 74 -8.61 6.41 -13.92
N LEU A 75 -8.04 7.41 -14.60
CA LEU A 75 -7.12 7.22 -15.73
C LEU A 75 -5.84 6.48 -15.33
N THR A 76 -5.39 6.60 -14.08
CA THR A 76 -4.18 5.92 -13.61
C THR A 76 -4.42 4.42 -13.50
N ALA A 77 -5.54 3.99 -12.91
CA ALA A 77 -5.91 2.58 -12.85
C ALA A 77 -6.12 1.98 -14.24
N LEU A 78 -6.72 2.74 -15.16
CA LEU A 78 -6.89 2.32 -16.55
C LEU A 78 -5.55 2.15 -17.28
N ALA A 79 -4.63 3.10 -17.12
CA ALA A 79 -3.31 3.03 -17.74
C ALA A 79 -2.50 1.82 -17.22
N ILE A 80 -2.51 1.57 -15.91
CA ILE A 80 -1.88 0.38 -15.31
C ILE A 80 -2.49 -0.90 -15.88
N LEU A 81 -3.82 -0.96 -16.01
CA LEU A 81 -4.50 -2.12 -16.59
C LEU A 81 -4.11 -2.35 -18.06
N GLN A 82 -3.92 -1.29 -18.84
CA GLN A 82 -3.44 -1.37 -20.23
C GLN A 82 -2.00 -1.86 -20.29
N ASP A 83 -1.12 -1.34 -19.43
CA ASP A 83 0.27 -1.79 -19.30
C ASP A 83 0.32 -3.30 -18.98
N LEU A 84 -0.42 -3.75 -17.96
CA LEU A 84 -0.49 -5.17 -17.57
C LEU A 84 -1.02 -6.06 -18.69
N ARG A 85 -2.03 -5.61 -19.44
CA ARG A 85 -2.56 -6.35 -20.61
C ARG A 85 -1.51 -6.51 -21.71
N ALA A 86 -0.75 -5.46 -22.00
CA ALA A 86 0.30 -5.52 -23.00
C ALA A 86 1.43 -6.45 -22.55
N TRP A 87 1.88 -6.32 -21.30
CA TRP A 87 2.96 -7.13 -20.73
C TRP A 87 2.63 -8.62 -20.63
N ARG A 88 1.37 -8.97 -20.35
CA ARG A 88 0.95 -10.37 -20.27
C ARG A 88 0.99 -11.11 -21.62
N GLN A 89 1.02 -10.38 -22.73
CA GLN A 89 1.15 -10.97 -24.06
C GLN A 89 2.61 -11.28 -24.42
N LEU A 90 3.57 -10.74 -23.66
CA LEU A 90 4.99 -10.95 -23.90
C LEU A 90 5.45 -12.29 -23.31
N THR A 91 6.24 -13.02 -24.08
CA THR A 91 6.91 -14.23 -23.65
C THR A 91 8.21 -13.94 -22.91
N ALA A 92 8.77 -14.94 -22.24
CA ALA A 92 10.10 -14.84 -21.63
C ALA A 92 11.19 -14.48 -22.67
N ALA A 93 11.04 -14.94 -23.91
CA ALA A 93 11.94 -14.58 -25.00
C ALA A 93 11.81 -13.08 -25.34
N ASP A 94 10.60 -12.53 -25.39
CA ASP A 94 10.38 -11.11 -25.66
C ASP A 94 11.02 -10.23 -24.56
N TRP A 95 10.83 -10.61 -23.29
CA TRP A 95 11.45 -9.91 -22.15
C TRP A 95 12.98 -9.93 -22.17
N SER A 96 13.58 -11.02 -22.67
CA SER A 96 15.04 -11.15 -22.76
C SER A 96 15.69 -10.18 -23.77
N GLN A 97 14.91 -9.62 -24.70
CA GLN A 97 15.40 -8.76 -25.80
C GLN A 97 15.13 -7.27 -25.56
N VAL A 98 14.53 -6.91 -24.42
CA VAL A 98 14.11 -5.53 -24.16
C VAL A 98 15.33 -4.61 -23.97
N GLU A 99 15.34 -3.48 -24.68
CA GLU A 99 16.34 -2.43 -24.50
C GLU A 99 16.25 -1.81 -23.11
N ASN A 100 17.39 -1.53 -22.48
CA ASN A 100 17.47 -1.00 -21.11
C ASN A 100 16.75 -1.90 -20.06
N PRO A 101 17.24 -3.13 -19.88
CA PRO A 101 16.56 -4.18 -19.13
C PRO A 101 16.46 -3.87 -17.62
N GLY A 102 17.42 -3.14 -17.06
CA GLY A 102 17.38 -2.69 -15.66
C GLY A 102 16.24 -1.71 -15.42
N TRP A 103 16.09 -0.72 -16.31
CA TRP A 103 14.97 0.22 -16.24
C TRP A 103 13.64 -0.52 -16.32
N TRP A 104 13.49 -1.45 -17.27
CA TRP A 104 12.26 -2.23 -17.42
C TRP A 104 11.96 -3.12 -16.22
N HIS A 105 12.96 -3.80 -15.66
CA HIS A 105 12.79 -4.61 -14.46
C HIS A 105 12.24 -3.76 -13.30
N HIS A 106 12.87 -2.63 -13.00
CA HIS A 106 12.40 -1.73 -11.94
C HIS A 106 11.04 -1.11 -12.26
N TRP A 107 10.80 -0.70 -13.51
CA TRP A 107 9.56 -0.09 -13.95
C TRP A 107 8.37 -1.05 -13.80
N VAL A 108 8.51 -2.29 -14.28
CA VAL A 108 7.46 -3.32 -14.15
C VAL A 108 7.18 -3.61 -12.69
N GLN A 109 8.21 -3.80 -11.86
CA GLN A 109 8.03 -4.04 -10.43
C GLN A 109 7.29 -2.89 -9.74
N ALA A 110 7.69 -1.64 -9.99
CA ALA A 110 7.05 -0.47 -9.41
C ALA A 110 5.59 -0.31 -9.87
N ARG A 111 5.31 -0.57 -11.15
CA ARG A 111 3.97 -0.48 -11.72
C ARG A 111 3.04 -1.56 -11.20
N VAL A 112 3.53 -2.79 -11.06
CA VAL A 112 2.83 -3.91 -10.42
C VAL A 112 2.58 -3.62 -8.95
N GLN A 113 3.56 -3.07 -8.23
CA GLN A 113 3.37 -2.70 -6.83
C GLN A 113 2.27 -1.64 -6.69
N MET A 114 2.29 -0.61 -7.54
CA MET A 114 1.22 0.40 -7.60
C MET A 114 -0.15 -0.22 -7.92
N ALA A 115 -0.23 -1.21 -8.80
CA ALA A 115 -1.47 -1.95 -9.09
C ALA A 115 -2.02 -2.64 -7.84
N VAL A 116 -1.13 -3.36 -7.15
CA VAL A 116 -1.45 -4.09 -5.91
C VAL A 116 -1.88 -3.11 -4.83
N ASP A 117 -1.13 -2.04 -4.58
CA ASP A 117 -1.46 -1.03 -3.57
C ASP A 117 -2.78 -0.31 -3.86
N MET A 118 -3.15 -0.12 -5.14
CA MET A 118 -4.45 0.46 -5.51
C MET A 118 -5.63 -0.46 -5.16
N VAL A 119 -5.47 -1.78 -5.30
CA VAL A 119 -6.56 -2.75 -5.12
C VAL A 119 -6.61 -3.30 -3.70
N GLU A 120 -5.46 -3.67 -3.15
CA GLU A 120 -5.32 -4.25 -1.80
C GLU A 120 -5.16 -3.16 -0.72
N GLY A 121 -4.81 -1.94 -1.11
CA GLY A 121 -4.29 -0.90 -0.20
C GLY A 121 -2.78 -1.06 -0.02
N GLU A 122 -2.07 0.02 0.33
CA GLU A 122 -0.64 -0.03 0.65
C GLU A 122 -0.37 -1.14 1.67
N LYS A 123 0.50 -2.10 1.33
CA LYS A 123 1.01 -3.06 2.32
C LYS A 123 1.66 -2.28 3.44
N GLU A 124 1.21 -2.52 4.67
CA GLU A 124 1.84 -1.98 5.87
C GLU A 124 3.31 -2.39 5.87
N THR A 125 4.20 -1.47 5.48
CA THR A 125 5.59 -1.52 5.88
C THR A 125 5.56 -1.51 7.39
N ALA A 126 5.68 -2.67 8.04
CA ALA A 126 5.89 -2.73 9.47
C ALA A 126 7.32 -2.22 9.71
N PRO A 127 7.54 -0.95 10.13
CA PRO A 127 8.90 -0.53 10.49
C PRO A 127 9.31 -1.36 11.70
N ASP A 128 10.54 -1.89 11.75
CA ASP A 128 11.10 -2.67 12.88
C ASP A 128 10.41 -2.37 14.23
N LEU A 129 9.34 -3.14 14.49
CA LEU A 129 8.27 -2.70 15.40
C LEU A 129 8.70 -2.87 16.85
N ALA A 130 9.66 -3.75 17.14
CA ALA A 130 10.11 -3.99 18.51
C ALA A 130 10.81 -2.75 19.08
N GLY A 131 11.76 -2.17 18.33
CA GLY A 131 12.48 -0.97 18.74
C GLY A 131 11.63 0.31 18.76
N VAL A 132 10.64 0.40 17.86
CA VAL A 132 9.69 1.52 17.84
C VAL A 132 8.67 1.40 18.97
N ARG A 133 8.13 0.21 19.24
CA ARG A 133 7.19 -0.03 20.35
C ARG A 133 7.80 0.30 21.71
N HIS A 134 9.07 -0.07 21.94
CA HIS A 134 9.76 0.24 23.20
C HIS A 134 9.90 1.75 23.41
N ARG A 135 10.33 2.50 22.38
CA ARG A 135 10.47 3.97 22.46
C ARG A 135 9.12 4.68 22.62
N VAL A 136 8.10 4.23 21.89
CA VAL A 136 6.74 4.76 22.03
C VAL A 136 6.24 4.60 23.47
N LYS A 137 6.40 3.42 24.07
CA LYS A 137 6.00 3.13 25.47
C LYS A 137 6.68 4.07 26.49
N GLN A 138 7.93 4.44 26.28
CA GLN A 138 8.71 5.26 27.23
C GLN A 138 8.38 6.76 27.18
N GLU A 139 7.98 7.30 26.03
CA GLU A 139 7.96 8.76 25.79
C GLU A 139 6.56 9.41 25.83
N GLY A 140 5.51 8.67 26.18
CA GLY A 140 4.17 9.24 26.35
C GLY A 140 3.04 8.52 25.63
N ALA A 141 3.20 7.23 25.31
CA ALA A 141 2.18 6.41 24.64
C ALA A 141 0.80 6.43 25.31
N TYR A 142 0.73 6.80 26.59
CA TYR A 142 -0.46 6.71 27.43
C TYR A 142 -1.19 8.04 27.64
N VAL A 143 -0.67 9.16 27.10
CA VAL A 143 -1.35 10.46 27.21
C VAL A 143 -2.46 10.54 26.15
N PRO A 144 -3.74 10.67 26.54
CA PRO A 144 -4.82 10.83 25.58
C PRO A 144 -4.71 12.18 24.87
N MET A 145 -4.80 12.17 23.55
CA MET A 145 -4.72 13.38 22.73
C MET A 145 -5.68 13.29 21.55
N LEU A 146 -5.93 14.43 20.89
CA LEU A 146 -6.74 14.47 19.69
C LEU A 146 -6.11 13.60 18.60
N VAL A 147 -6.95 12.98 17.76
CA VAL A 147 -6.50 12.08 16.67
C VAL A 147 -5.38 12.72 15.85
N GLY A 148 -5.55 13.99 15.47
CA GLY A 148 -4.55 14.68 14.66
C GLY A 148 -3.20 14.87 15.36
N THR A 149 -3.21 15.08 16.67
CA THR A 149 -2.01 15.19 17.49
C THR A 149 -1.36 13.82 17.66
N ALA A 150 -2.15 12.76 17.89
CA ALA A 150 -1.66 11.39 18.04
C ALA A 150 -0.99 10.89 16.76
N THR A 151 -1.62 11.10 15.59
CA THR A 151 -1.05 10.68 14.30
C THR A 151 0.23 11.46 13.96
N ALA A 152 0.28 12.75 14.27
CA ALA A 152 1.48 13.56 14.07
C ALA A 152 2.62 13.17 15.03
N TRP A 153 2.27 12.77 16.25
CA TRP A 153 3.23 12.25 17.22
C TRP A 153 3.81 10.91 16.75
N LEU A 154 2.97 9.97 16.32
CA LEU A 154 3.38 8.67 15.77
C LEU A 154 4.28 8.79 14.54
N ALA A 155 4.03 9.78 13.68
CA ALA A 155 4.85 10.04 12.49
C ALA A 155 6.31 10.37 12.84
N ARG A 156 6.59 10.96 14.01
CA ARG A 156 7.97 11.21 14.49
C ARG A 156 8.75 9.92 14.74
N TYR A 157 8.06 8.81 14.94
CA TYR A 157 8.62 7.48 15.15
C TYR A 157 8.48 6.59 13.91
N GLY A 158 8.19 7.16 12.74
CA GLY A 158 8.04 6.43 11.48
C GLY A 158 6.73 5.64 11.35
N ILE A 159 5.76 5.86 12.23
CA ILE A 159 4.42 5.25 12.15
C ILE A 159 3.46 6.25 11.52
N TYR A 160 3.07 6.00 10.26
CA TYR A 160 2.18 6.86 9.51
C TYR A 160 0.76 6.28 9.49
N VAL A 161 -0.19 7.00 10.09
CA VAL A 161 -1.60 6.61 10.15
C VAL A 161 -2.48 7.81 9.79
N ASP A 162 -3.36 7.64 8.81
CA ASP A 162 -4.33 8.68 8.43
C ASP A 162 -5.41 8.87 9.53
N LYS A 163 -5.76 10.12 9.82
CA LYS A 163 -6.82 10.49 10.79
C LYS A 163 -8.18 9.86 10.44
N LYS A 164 -8.52 9.78 9.14
CA LYS A 164 -9.74 9.13 8.64
C LYS A 164 -9.76 7.64 8.99
N ARG A 165 -8.59 6.98 8.94
CA ARG A 165 -8.44 5.56 9.30
C ARG A 165 -8.74 5.34 10.78
N VAL A 166 -8.22 6.20 11.65
CA VAL A 166 -8.53 6.19 13.09
C VAL A 166 -10.04 6.39 13.35
N GLY A 167 -10.67 7.32 12.62
CA GLY A 167 -12.12 7.54 12.68
C GLY A 167 -12.93 6.31 12.27
N MET A 168 -12.52 5.60 11.20
CA MET A 168 -13.17 4.36 10.78
C MET A 168 -13.00 3.23 11.80
N TRP A 169 -11.84 3.13 12.47
CA TRP A 169 -11.64 2.13 13.53
C TRP A 169 -12.54 2.40 14.72
N ALA A 170 -12.69 3.66 15.13
CA ALA A 170 -13.60 4.05 16.20
C ALA A 170 -15.06 3.73 15.86
N ALA A 171 -15.50 4.07 14.64
CA ALA A 171 -16.86 3.78 14.17
C ALA A 171 -17.17 2.27 14.11
N ARG A 172 -16.15 1.44 13.88
CA ARG A 172 -16.26 -0.04 13.85
C ARG A 172 -16.04 -0.70 15.21
N GLY A 173 -15.91 0.08 16.29
CA GLY A 173 -15.67 -0.44 17.64
C GLY A 173 -14.30 -1.10 17.84
N LYS A 174 -13.36 -0.91 16.91
CA LYS A 174 -11.98 -1.46 17.02
C LYS A 174 -11.06 -0.59 17.87
N LEU A 175 -11.46 0.65 18.12
CA LEU A 175 -10.73 1.62 18.90
C LEU A 175 -11.72 2.39 19.78
N HIS A 176 -11.52 2.32 21.10
CA HIS A 176 -12.34 3.07 22.04
C HIS A 176 -11.61 4.35 22.49
N PRO A 177 -12.33 5.48 22.60
CA PRO A 177 -11.71 6.69 23.10
C PRO A 177 -11.33 6.56 24.57
N ASN A 178 -10.12 7.03 24.92
CA ASN A 178 -9.62 7.04 26.30
C ASN A 178 -10.23 8.19 27.13
N GLY A 179 -10.91 9.12 26.47
CA GLY A 179 -11.59 10.24 27.09
C GLY A 179 -12.21 11.15 26.04
N ARG A 180 -12.73 12.28 26.50
CA ARG A 180 -13.19 13.38 25.65
C ARG A 180 -12.60 14.69 26.18
N ASP A 181 -12.33 15.62 25.28
CA ASP A 181 -11.95 16.97 25.68
C ASP A 181 -13.17 17.80 26.13
N HIS A 182 -12.93 19.05 26.50
CA HIS A 182 -13.96 20.01 26.93
C HIS A 182 -15.01 20.33 25.84
N THR A 183 -14.73 20.03 24.57
CA THR A 183 -15.66 20.19 23.44
C THR A 183 -16.47 18.93 23.16
N GLY A 184 -16.20 17.84 23.89
CA GLY A 184 -16.80 16.53 23.65
C GLY A 184 -16.08 15.72 22.56
N THR A 185 -14.96 16.21 22.02
CA THR A 185 -14.18 15.52 20.99
C THR A 185 -13.42 14.35 21.59
N ALA A 186 -13.47 13.20 20.92
CA ALA A 186 -12.85 11.96 21.38
C ALA A 186 -11.31 12.04 21.40
N LEU A 187 -10.71 11.61 22.51
CA LEU A 187 -9.27 11.54 22.72
C LEU A 187 -8.79 10.09 22.65
N TYR A 188 -7.64 9.88 22.04
CA TYR A 188 -7.04 8.58 21.83
C TYR A 188 -5.57 8.61 22.23
N THR A 189 -5.10 7.51 22.80
CA THR A 189 -3.68 7.34 23.07
C THR A 189 -2.96 6.82 21.82
N PRO A 190 -1.70 7.25 21.56
CA PRO A 190 -0.89 6.67 20.50
C PRO A 190 -0.75 5.14 20.63
N ALA A 191 -0.66 4.61 21.86
CA ALA A 191 -0.63 3.16 22.11
C ALA A 191 -1.88 2.43 21.58
N ALA A 192 -3.08 2.96 21.84
CA ALA A 192 -4.31 2.35 21.39
C ALA A 192 -4.44 2.38 19.85
N ILE A 193 -3.96 3.45 19.22
CA ILE A 193 -3.91 3.56 17.75
C ILE A 193 -2.95 2.51 17.16
N VAL A 194 -1.79 2.31 17.76
CA VAL A 194 -0.82 1.28 17.34
C VAL A 194 -1.37 -0.14 17.57
N ALA A 195 -2.10 -0.36 18.67
CA ALA A 195 -2.77 -1.63 18.94
C ALA A 195 -3.91 -1.92 17.94
N ALA A 196 -4.65 -0.89 17.52
CA ALA A 196 -5.70 -1.03 16.51
C ALA A 196 -5.15 -1.23 15.09
N LEU A 197 -3.96 -0.71 14.81
CA LEU A 197 -3.23 -0.91 13.55
C LEU A 197 -2.84 -2.38 13.37
N HIS A 198 -2.36 -3.02 14.44
CA HIS A 198 -1.99 -4.43 14.43
C HIS A 198 -2.82 -5.18 15.46
N PRO A 199 -3.92 -5.85 15.07
CA PRO A 199 -4.55 -6.83 15.94
C PRO A 199 -3.56 -7.98 16.11
N THR A 200 -2.64 -7.84 17.06
CA THR A 200 -1.89 -8.99 17.58
C THR A 200 -2.94 -9.99 18.02
N ARG A 201 -2.74 -11.26 17.68
CA ARG A 201 -3.56 -12.38 18.17
C ARG A 201 -3.60 -12.48 19.70
N ASP A 202 -2.91 -11.58 20.40
CA ASP A 202 -2.91 -11.45 21.84
C ASP A 202 -2.99 -9.96 22.25
N PRO A 203 -4.15 -9.47 22.71
CA PRO A 203 -4.28 -8.14 23.32
C PRO A 203 -3.70 -8.08 24.74
N GLU A 204 -3.45 -9.21 25.40
CA GLU A 204 -2.90 -9.28 26.76
C GLU A 204 -1.38 -8.99 26.79
N ALA A 205 -0.65 -9.29 25.70
CA ALA A 205 0.78 -8.99 25.57
C ALA A 205 1.14 -7.48 25.53
N LEU A 206 0.13 -6.60 25.41
CA LEU A 206 0.30 -5.14 25.50
C LEU A 206 0.00 -4.58 26.89
N ILE A 207 -0.62 -5.37 27.77
CA ILE A 207 -1.12 -4.94 29.08
C ILE A 207 -0.27 -5.53 30.22
N GLU A 208 0.48 -6.61 30.00
CA GLU A 208 1.26 -7.24 31.07
C GLU A 208 2.71 -6.71 31.20
N VAL A 209 2.91 -6.09 32.37
CA VAL A 209 4.09 -5.74 33.21
C VAL A 209 5.08 -4.69 32.70
#